data_AF-A0AAE4ATN2-F1
#
_entry.id   AF-A0AAE4ATN2-F1
#
_cell.length_a   1.000
_cell.length_b   1.000
_cell.length_c   1.000
_cell.angle_alpha   90.00
_cell.angle_beta   90.00
_cell.angle_gamma   90.00
#
_symmetry.space_group_name_H-M   'P 1'
#
loop_
_entity.id
_entity.type
_entity.pdbx_description
1 polymer ?
#
loop_
_entity_poly.entity_id
_entity_poly.type
_entity_poly.pdbx_seq_one_letter_code
_entity_poly.pdbx_strand_id
1 'polypeptide(L)'
;MRTEGTSSSTKVSSFKTSCSSCPLRTRPCFREFDKDELDFVNWFKRGELVVEPGSAVVQEASTSPHLFTVLEGWAFRYKTLADGRRQILNFALPAT
;
A
#
# COMPACT_ATOMS: atom_id res chain seq x y z
N MET A 1 30.18 -22.93 29.00
CA MET A 1 30.19 -22.11 27.78
C MET A 1 28.76 -22.01 27.28
N ARG A 2 28.16 -20.81 27.41
CA ARG A 2 26.84 -20.49 26.88
C ARG A 2 26.99 -20.21 25.38
N THR A 3 26.13 -20.78 24.56
CA THR A 3 25.83 -20.24 23.23
C THR A 3 24.32 -20.13 23.13
N GLU A 4 23.81 -18.93 23.42
CA GLU A 4 22.45 -18.51 23.12
C GLU A 4 22.31 -18.24 21.62
N GLY A 5 21.13 -18.52 21.07
CA GLY A 5 20.86 -18.50 19.65
C GLY A 5 20.70 -17.11 19.05
N THR A 6 20.57 -17.08 17.73
CA THR A 6 19.58 -16.21 17.07
C THR A 6 19.13 -16.92 15.80
N SER A 7 18.05 -17.68 15.91
CA SER A 7 17.26 -18.17 14.79
C SER A 7 16.56 -16.96 14.14
N SER A 8 17.17 -16.37 13.11
CA SER A 8 16.48 -15.38 12.28
C SER A 8 15.55 -16.12 11.33
N SER A 9 14.30 -16.33 11.76
CA SER A 9 13.22 -16.84 10.92
C SER A 9 12.83 -15.78 9.90
N THR A 10 13.34 -15.91 8.68
CA THR A 10 12.95 -15.05 7.56
C THR A 10 11.50 -15.38 7.18
N LYS A 11 10.54 -14.58 7.65
CA LYS A 11 9.14 -14.64 7.18
C LYS A 11 9.09 -14.27 5.70
N VAL A 12 9.01 -15.28 4.83
CA VAL A 12 8.83 -15.09 3.38
C VAL A 12 7.42 -14.53 3.14
N SER A 13 7.32 -13.32 2.61
CA SER A 13 6.04 -12.70 2.25
C SER A 13 5.42 -13.40 1.04
N SER A 14 4.12 -13.69 1.06
CA SER A 14 3.40 -14.37 -0.03
C SER A 14 2.98 -13.45 -1.20
N PHE A 15 3.43 -12.20 -1.21
CA PHE A 15 3.05 -11.18 -2.20
C PHE A 15 4.21 -10.86 -3.14
N LYS A 16 3.92 -10.42 -4.38
CA LYS A 16 4.96 -10.23 -5.41
C LYS A 16 6.01 -9.21 -5.01
N THR A 17 5.63 -8.12 -4.35
CA THR A 17 6.54 -7.08 -3.86
C THR A 17 6.72 -7.21 -2.36
N SER A 18 7.90 -7.64 -1.92
CA SER A 18 8.28 -7.58 -0.50
C SER A 18 8.34 -6.14 -0.02
N CYS A 19 7.92 -5.88 1.23
CA CYS A 19 8.04 -4.55 1.83
C CYS A 19 9.52 -4.14 2.02
N SER A 20 10.43 -5.10 2.22
CA SER A 20 11.87 -4.82 2.34
C SER A 20 12.49 -4.29 1.05
N SER A 21 12.00 -4.74 -0.11
CA SER A 21 12.46 -4.34 -1.44
C SER A 21 11.42 -3.49 -2.19
N CYS A 22 10.56 -2.77 -1.46
CA CYS A 22 9.47 -2.03 -2.07
C CYS A 22 10.00 -0.81 -2.85
N PRO A 23 9.61 -0.63 -4.13
CA PRO A 23 10.11 0.48 -4.97
C PRO A 23 9.65 1.85 -4.47
N LEU A 24 8.60 1.92 -3.66
CA LEU A 24 8.15 3.18 -3.06
C LEU A 24 9.16 3.72 -2.04
N ARG A 25 9.90 2.84 -1.35
CA ARG A 25 10.85 3.26 -0.30
C ARG A 25 12.04 4.04 -0.84
N THR A 26 12.37 3.91 -2.13
CA THR A 26 13.48 4.67 -2.74
C THR A 26 13.07 6.11 -3.07
N ARG A 27 11.81 6.49 -2.85
CA ARG A 27 11.31 7.81 -3.24
C ARG A 27 11.42 8.81 -2.08
N PRO A 28 11.89 10.04 -2.32
CA PRO A 28 12.23 10.99 -1.25
C PRO A 28 11.08 11.43 -0.33
N CYS A 29 9.84 11.32 -0.79
CA CYS A 29 8.65 11.68 -0.03
C CYS A 29 8.23 10.63 1.01
N PHE A 30 8.79 9.42 0.96
CA PHE A 30 8.59 8.43 2.02
C PHE A 30 9.68 8.55 3.08
N ARG A 31 9.27 8.52 4.34
CA ARG A 31 10.20 8.37 5.45
C ARG A 31 10.87 7.00 5.41
N GLU A 32 12.10 6.92 5.91
CA GLU A 32 12.72 5.64 6.21
C GLU A 32 12.01 4.96 7.38
N PHE A 33 11.96 3.63 7.33
CA PHE A 33 11.47 2.79 8.42
C PHE A 33 12.66 2.18 9.13
N ASP A 34 12.57 2.12 10.45
CA ASP A 34 13.44 1.24 11.21
C ASP A 34 13.07 -0.24 10.96
N LYS A 35 13.81 -1.15 11.59
CA LYS A 35 13.63 -2.58 11.39
C LYS A 35 12.26 -3.07 11.90
N ASP A 36 11.83 -2.62 13.06
CA ASP A 36 10.61 -3.10 13.71
C ASP A 36 9.37 -2.60 12.96
N GLU A 37 9.41 -1.36 12.47
CA GLU A 37 8.40 -0.78 11.60
C GLU A 37 8.31 -1.54 10.27
N LEU A 38 9.45 -1.88 9.67
CA LEU A 38 9.48 -2.63 8.41
C LEU A 38 8.90 -4.04 8.58
N ASP A 39 9.27 -4.72 9.67
CA ASP A 39 8.74 -6.04 9.99
C ASP A 39 7.23 -5.99 10.26
N PHE A 40 6.77 -4.94 10.95
CA PHE A 40 5.34 -4.69 11.15
C PHE A 40 4.62 -4.48 9.82
N VAL A 41 5.10 -3.61 8.94
CA VAL A 41 4.45 -3.32 7.65
C VAL A 41 4.46 -4.54 6.74
N ASN A 42 5.55 -5.31 6.73
CA ASN A 42 5.63 -6.56 5.98
C ASN A 42 4.61 -7.59 6.49
N TRP A 43 4.42 -7.69 7.80
CA TRP A 43 3.39 -8.53 8.41
C TRP A 43 1.97 -7.99 8.21
N PHE A 44 1.78 -6.66 8.21
CA PHE A 44 0.48 -6.01 8.08
C PHE A 44 -0.06 -6.09 6.65
N LYS A 45 0.82 -6.03 5.64
CA LYS A 45 0.44 -6.17 4.23
C LYS A 45 -0.31 -7.50 4.02
N ARG A 46 -1.48 -7.42 3.38
CA ARG A 46 -2.36 -8.57 3.12
C ARG A 46 -2.38 -9.03 1.67
N GLY A 47 -1.87 -8.24 0.74
CA GLY A 47 -2.09 -8.49 -0.68
C GLY A 47 -1.53 -7.43 -1.59
N GLU A 48 -1.60 -7.74 -2.88
CA GLU A 48 -1.54 -6.78 -3.98
C GLU A 48 -2.78 -6.98 -4.82
N LEU A 49 -3.35 -5.87 -5.29
CA LEU A 49 -4.55 -5.85 -6.11
C LEU A 49 -4.21 -5.16 -7.42
N VAL A 50 -4.45 -5.85 -8.53
CA VAL A 50 -4.39 -5.29 -9.89
C VAL A 50 -5.81 -5.01 -10.32
N VAL A 51 -6.06 -3.81 -10.85
CA VAL A 51 -7.39 -3.38 -11.29
C VAL A 51 -7.32 -2.88 -12.73
N GLU A 52 -8.39 -3.13 -13.48
CA GLU A 52 -8.52 -2.63 -14.84
C GLU A 52 -8.83 -1.13 -14.86
N PRO A 53 -8.38 -0.38 -15.88
CA PRO A 53 -8.71 1.03 -16.04
C PRO A 53 -10.21 1.31 -15.93
N GLY A 54 -10.58 2.33 -15.17
CA GLY A 54 -11.98 2.71 -14.94
C GLY A 54 -12.70 1.92 -13.84
N SER A 55 -12.08 0.88 -13.28
CA SER A 55 -12.64 0.12 -12.15
C SER A 55 -12.61 0.93 -10.86
N ALA A 56 -13.65 0.77 -10.02
CA ALA A 56 -13.69 1.37 -8.69
C ALA A 56 -12.93 0.49 -7.69
N VAL A 57 -11.90 1.05 -7.04
CA VAL A 57 -11.17 0.37 -5.94
C VAL A 57 -11.93 0.52 -4.62
N VAL A 58 -12.46 1.71 -4.36
CA VAL A 58 -13.30 2.04 -3.20
C VAL A 58 -14.50 2.85 -3.71
N GLN A 59 -15.69 2.51 -3.22
CA GLN A 59 -16.94 3.17 -3.61
C GLN A 59 -17.30 4.30 -2.63
N GLU A 60 -17.95 5.35 -3.15
CA GLU A 60 -18.50 6.40 -2.29
C GLU A 60 -19.51 5.80 -1.29
N ALA A 61 -19.48 6.29 -0.06
CA ALA A 61 -20.30 5.80 1.06
C ALA A 61 -20.06 4.34 1.50
N SER A 62 -19.05 3.64 0.96
CA SER A 62 -18.68 2.33 1.50
C SER A 62 -17.69 2.46 2.66
N THR A 63 -17.95 1.73 3.74
CA THR A 63 -16.98 1.55 4.82
C THR A 63 -16.05 0.39 4.45
N SER A 64 -14.78 0.68 4.21
CA SER A 64 -13.74 -0.33 3.96
C SER A 64 -12.74 -0.36 5.11
N PRO A 65 -12.45 -1.53 5.72
CA PRO A 65 -11.39 -1.65 6.71
C PRO A 65 -9.99 -1.68 6.07
N HIS A 66 -9.88 -1.62 4.74
CA HIS A 66 -8.63 -1.79 4.00
C HIS A 66 -7.96 -0.46 3.67
N LEU A 67 -6.63 -0.43 3.83
CA LEU A 67 -5.76 0.65 3.35
C LEU A 67 -5.05 0.19 2.08
N PHE A 68 -4.97 1.10 1.11
CA PHE A 68 -4.33 0.85 -0.17
C PHE A 68 -3.19 1.84 -0.39
N THR A 69 -2.13 1.37 -1.05
CA THR A 69 -1.02 2.20 -1.54
C THR A 69 -0.84 1.90 -3.01
N VAL A 70 -0.72 2.94 -3.84
CA VAL A 70 -0.49 2.77 -5.28
C VAL A 70 0.96 2.38 -5.50
N LEU A 71 1.19 1.14 -5.96
CA LEU A 71 2.53 0.66 -6.33
C LEU A 71 2.92 1.11 -7.73
N GLU A 72 1.99 1.00 -8.69
CA GLU A 72 2.18 1.34 -10.10
C GLU A 72 0.89 1.93 -10.68
N GLY A 73 1.01 2.80 -11.69
CA GLY A 73 -0.12 3.46 -12.35
C GLY A 73 -0.58 4.72 -11.62
N TRP A 74 -1.88 4.99 -11.63
CA TRP A 74 -2.50 6.09 -10.91
C TRP A 74 -3.99 5.82 -10.70
N ALA A 75 -4.58 6.50 -9.72
CA ALA A 75 -6.01 6.54 -9.49
C ALA A 75 -6.44 7.97 -9.21
N PHE A 76 -7.75 8.20 -9.14
CA PHE A 76 -8.29 9.48 -8.71
C PHE A 76 -9.51 9.26 -7.82
N ARG A 77 -9.66 10.13 -6.84
CA ARG A 77 -10.84 10.20 -5.99
C ARG A 77 -11.77 11.25 -6.54
N TYR A 78 -13.04 10.90 -6.69
CA TYR A 78 -14.07 11.85 -7.10
C TYR A 78 -15.30 11.74 -6.19
N LYS A 79 -16.14 12.78 -6.23
CA LYS A 79 -17.49 12.78 -5.68
C LYS A 79 -18.51 12.96 -6.79
N THR A 80 -19.64 12.27 -6.67
CA THR A 80 -20.78 12.50 -7.56
C THR A 80 -21.61 13.67 -7.03
N LEU A 81 -21.80 14.70 -7.87
CA LEU A 81 -22.61 15.86 -7.54
C LEU A 81 -24.10 15.56 -7.72
N ALA A 82 -24.97 16.40 -7.14
CA ALA A 82 -26.42 16.23 -7.25
C ALA A 82 -26.94 16.28 -8.71
N ASP A 83 -26.21 16.94 -9.60
CA ASP A 83 -26.49 17.02 -11.04
C ASP A 83 -25.91 15.83 -11.84
N GLY A 84 -25.34 14.83 -11.18
CA GLY A 84 -24.77 13.62 -11.79
C GLY A 84 -23.34 13.79 -12.33
N ARG A 85 -22.76 14.98 -12.31
CA ARG A 85 -21.36 15.18 -12.72
C ARG A 85 -20.39 14.64 -11.67
N ARG A 86 -19.17 14.33 -12.12
CA ARG A 86 -18.06 13.91 -11.26
C ARG A 86 -17.15 15.10 -10.98
N GLN A 87 -16.90 15.38 -9.71
CA GLN A 87 -15.86 16.31 -9.29
C GLN A 87 -14.65 15.52 -8.81
N ILE A 88 -13.52 15.64 -9.52
CA ILE A 88 -12.25 15.06 -9.07
C ILE A 88 -11.73 15.87 -7.88
N LEU A 89 -11.42 15.18 -6.80
CA LEU A 89 -10.95 15.76 -5.54
C LEU A 89 -9.45 15.57 -5.34
N ASN A 90 -8.91 14.43 -5.76
CA ASN A 90 -7.48 14.15 -5.66
C ASN A 90 -7.04 13.14 -6.71
N PHE A 91 -5.76 13.18 -7.06
CA PHE A 91 -5.08 12.11 -7.80
C PHE A 91 -4.19 11.34 -6.82
N ALA A 92 -4.15 10.03 -6.98
CA ALA A 92 -3.27 9.14 -6.24
C ALA A 92 -2.26 8.55 -7.22
N LEU A 93 -1.00 8.92 -7.07
CA LEU A 93 0.12 8.34 -7.79
C LEU A 93 0.99 7.56 -6.81
N PRO A 94 1.91 6.71 -7.30
CA PRO A 94 2.93 6.15 -6.46
C PRO A 94 3.74 7.29 -5.84
N ALA A 95 3.76 7.35 -4.50
CA ALA A 95 4.52 8.34 -3.74
C ALA A 95 3.98 9.79 -3.73
N THR A 96 2.66 9.98 -3.85
CA THR A 96 1.99 11.28 -3.63
C THR A 96 1.18 11.30 -2.35
#